data_AF-A0AA40A9A4-F1
#
_entry.id   AF-A0AA40A9A4-F1
#
_cell.length_a   1.000
_cell.length_b   1.000
_cell.length_c   1.000
_cell.angle_alpha   90.00
_cell.angle_beta   90.00
_cell.angle_gamma   90.00
#
_symmetry.space_group_name_H-M   'P 1'
#
loop_
_entity.id
_entity.type
_entity.pdbx_description
1 polymer ?
#
loop_
_entity_poly.entity_id
_entity_poly.type
_entity_poly.pdbx_seq_one_letter_code
_entity_poly.pdbx_strand_id
1 'polypeptide(L)'
;IDSLLQRYLTLLDEYTRLRAALNTVQSGIYHDLARANFSAERGIRYGQDYYDDRMQAIRRVAVAAPSGKEEPPKYQQKPPPDPLRWFGILTPMPLRHAQTQAARAVEELLPQLATVSAAMAAVELAVRRARKKRAKA
;
A
#
# COMPACT_ATOMS: atom_id res chain seq x y z
N ILE A 1 -8.88 21.84 22.86
CA ILE A 1 -9.66 21.10 21.85
C ILE A 1 -9.27 21.59 20.46
N ASP A 2 -9.17 22.89 20.27
CA ASP A 2 -8.84 23.51 18.98
C ASP A 2 -7.51 23.03 18.40
N SER A 3 -6.46 22.89 19.22
CA SER A 3 -5.17 22.31 18.79
C SER A 3 -5.28 20.86 18.27
N LEU A 4 -6.19 20.05 18.83
CA LEU A 4 -6.45 18.69 18.33
C LEU A 4 -7.18 18.72 17.00
N LEU A 5 -8.14 19.66 16.83
CA LEU A 5 -8.86 19.83 15.58
C LEU A 5 -7.93 20.34 14.46
N GLN A 6 -7.06 21.30 14.78
CA GLN A 6 -6.03 21.77 13.85
C GLN A 6 -5.12 20.62 13.41
N ARG A 7 -4.64 19.80 14.36
CA ARG A 7 -3.82 18.62 14.04
C ARG A 7 -4.58 17.63 13.15
N TYR A 8 -5.86 17.38 13.43
CA TYR A 8 -6.69 16.51 12.60
C TYR A 8 -6.81 17.03 11.16
N LEU A 9 -7.04 18.33 10.98
CA LEU A 9 -7.14 18.93 9.65
C LEU A 9 -5.82 18.82 8.86
N THR A 10 -4.68 19.00 9.51
CA THR A 10 -3.37 18.77 8.87
C THR A 10 -3.21 17.32 8.42
N LEU A 11 -3.57 16.36 9.27
CA LEU A 11 -3.50 14.93 8.93
C LEU A 11 -4.48 14.56 7.82
N LEU A 12 -5.68 15.17 7.80
CA LEU A 12 -6.69 14.95 6.77
C LEU A 12 -6.20 15.45 5.39
N ASP A 13 -5.56 16.61 5.35
CA ASP A 13 -4.97 17.14 4.12
C ASP A 13 -3.83 16.23 3.61
N GLU A 14 -2.95 15.78 4.50
CA GLU A 14 -1.88 14.82 4.17
C GLU A 14 -2.47 13.50 3.64
N TYR A 15 -3.47 12.94 4.30
CA TYR A 15 -4.19 11.74 3.86
C TYR A 15 -4.78 11.93 2.47
N THR A 16 -5.42 13.07 2.22
CA THR A 16 -6.08 13.38 0.94
C THR A 16 -5.05 13.45 -0.19
N ARG A 17 -3.90 14.09 0.06
CA ARG A 17 -2.79 14.15 -0.90
C ARG A 17 -2.20 12.77 -1.19
N LEU A 18 -1.96 11.97 -0.16
CA LEU A 18 -1.47 10.59 -0.33
C LEU A 18 -2.48 9.70 -1.07
N ARG A 19 -3.78 9.89 -0.81
CA ARG A 19 -4.84 9.14 -1.51
C ARG A 19 -4.91 9.51 -2.99
N ALA A 20 -4.75 10.79 -3.32
CA ALA A 20 -4.66 11.24 -4.71
C ALA A 20 -3.44 10.63 -5.41
N ALA A 21 -2.27 10.65 -4.76
CA ALA A 21 -1.05 10.04 -5.31
C ALA A 21 -1.22 8.52 -5.54
N LEU A 22 -1.84 7.79 -4.60
CA LEU A 22 -2.14 6.38 -4.75
C LEU A 22 -3.07 6.13 -5.94
N ASN A 23 -4.13 6.93 -6.10
CA ASN A 23 -5.05 6.81 -7.22
C ASN A 23 -4.34 7.01 -8.57
N THR A 24 -3.40 7.96 -8.65
CA THR A 24 -2.58 8.17 -9.86
C THR A 24 -1.74 6.94 -10.18
N VAL A 25 -1.03 6.39 -9.20
CA VAL A 25 -0.21 5.18 -9.39
C VAL A 25 -1.09 3.98 -9.77
N GLN A 26 -2.22 3.80 -9.10
CA GLN A 26 -3.17 2.71 -9.36
C GLN A 26 -3.76 2.78 -10.77
N SER A 27 -4.10 3.98 -11.26
CA SER A 27 -4.54 4.19 -12.64
C SER A 27 -3.47 3.78 -13.65
N GLY A 28 -2.21 4.15 -13.40
CA GLY A 28 -1.06 3.74 -14.21
C GLY A 28 -0.89 2.22 -14.28
N ILE A 29 -0.98 1.54 -13.13
CA ILE A 29 -0.88 0.08 -13.04
C ILE A 29 -1.96 -0.58 -13.92
N TYR A 30 -3.22 -0.16 -13.80
CA TYR A 30 -4.31 -0.74 -14.60
C TYR A 30 -4.16 -0.46 -16.08
N HIS A 31 -3.70 0.73 -16.45
CA HIS A 31 -3.42 1.06 -17.83
C HIS A 31 -2.31 0.16 -18.41
N ASP A 32 -1.22 -0.04 -17.68
CA ASP A 32 -0.10 -0.87 -18.12
C ASP A 32 -0.47 -2.36 -18.19
N LEU A 33 -1.30 -2.85 -17.25
CA LEU A 33 -1.88 -4.19 -17.33
C LEU A 33 -2.81 -4.35 -18.54
N ALA A 34 -3.65 -3.35 -18.83
CA ALA A 34 -4.51 -3.37 -20.01
C ALA A 34 -3.68 -3.39 -21.30
N ARG A 35 -2.61 -2.58 -21.37
CA ARG A 35 -1.68 -2.56 -22.50
C ARG A 35 -0.96 -3.91 -22.66
N ALA A 36 -0.47 -4.51 -21.57
CA ALA A 36 0.16 -5.82 -21.60
C ALA A 36 -0.79 -6.90 -22.14
N ASN A 37 -2.05 -6.90 -21.67
CA ASN A 37 -3.08 -7.84 -22.11
C ASN A 37 -3.52 -7.62 -23.56
N PHE A 38 -3.55 -6.37 -24.03
CA PHE A 38 -3.87 -6.06 -25.41
C PHE A 38 -2.82 -6.59 -26.40
N SER A 39 -1.54 -6.51 -26.03
CA SER A 39 -0.43 -7.01 -26.84
C SER A 39 -0.05 -8.47 -26.56
N ALA A 40 -0.82 -9.18 -25.72
CA ALA A 40 -0.50 -10.55 -25.35
C ALA A 40 -0.74 -11.51 -26.52
N GLU A 41 0.05 -12.58 -26.60
CA GLU A 41 -0.17 -13.64 -27.59
C GLU A 41 -1.53 -14.31 -27.37
N ARG A 42 -2.06 -14.94 -28.42
CA ARG A 42 -3.41 -15.51 -28.42
C ARG A 42 -3.55 -16.55 -27.31
N GLY A 43 -4.46 -16.28 -26.37
CA GLY A 43 -4.73 -17.16 -25.23
C GLY A 43 -3.95 -16.81 -23.95
N ILE A 44 -3.06 -15.81 -23.99
CA ILE A 44 -2.36 -15.30 -22.81
C ILE A 44 -3.11 -14.11 -22.24
N ARG A 45 -3.42 -14.17 -20.93
CA ARG A 45 -3.91 -13.03 -20.17
C ARG A 45 -3.11 -12.94 -18.87
N TYR A 46 -2.39 -11.85 -18.70
CA TYR A 46 -1.68 -11.55 -17.46
C TYR A 46 -2.69 -11.24 -16.37
N GLY A 47 -2.97 -12.25 -15.55
CA GLY A 47 -4.01 -12.22 -14.53
C GLY A 47 -3.92 -13.41 -13.60
N GLN A 48 -4.95 -13.56 -12.76
CA GLN A 48 -4.98 -14.58 -11.71
C GLN A 48 -4.89 -16.02 -12.25
N ASP A 49 -5.33 -16.24 -13.49
CA ASP A 49 -5.32 -17.55 -14.14
C ASP A 49 -3.91 -18.13 -14.35
N TYR A 50 -2.87 -17.30 -14.24
CA TYR A 50 -1.46 -17.71 -14.32
C TYR A 50 -0.76 -17.83 -12.95
N TYR A 51 -1.46 -17.54 -11.85
CA TYR A 51 -0.89 -17.77 -10.52
C TYR A 51 -0.96 -19.26 -10.21
N ASP A 52 0.18 -19.86 -9.91
CA ASP A 52 0.20 -21.17 -9.27
C ASP A 52 -0.09 -21.02 -7.77
N ASP A 53 -0.40 -22.13 -7.09
CA ASP A 53 -0.60 -22.16 -5.63
C ASP A 53 0.68 -21.82 -4.83
N ARG A 54 1.79 -21.53 -5.52
CA ARG A 54 3.09 -21.26 -4.91
C ARG A 54 3.40 -19.76 -4.87
N MET A 55 2.46 -18.90 -5.26
CA MET A 55 2.70 -17.45 -5.25
C MET A 55 2.99 -16.92 -3.85
N GLN A 56 4.16 -16.28 -3.71
CA GLN A 56 4.62 -15.67 -2.46
C GLN A 56 4.76 -14.15 -2.61
N ALA A 57 4.41 -13.41 -1.55
CA ALA A 57 4.59 -11.96 -1.51
C ALA A 57 6.08 -11.58 -1.54
N ILE A 58 6.50 -10.89 -2.60
CA ILE A 58 7.87 -10.36 -2.75
C ILE A 58 8.11 -9.14 -1.89
N ARG A 59 7.08 -8.29 -1.74
CA ARG A 59 7.13 -7.06 -0.96
C ARG A 59 6.26 -7.21 0.27
N ARG A 60 6.81 -6.80 1.41
CA ARG A 60 6.18 -6.90 2.72
C ARG A 60 6.45 -5.62 3.47
N VAL A 61 5.47 -5.21 4.27
CA VAL A 61 5.58 -4.04 5.14
C VAL A 61 5.37 -4.54 6.56
N ALA A 62 6.29 -4.16 7.46
CA ALA A 62 6.14 -4.42 8.88
C ALA A 62 5.33 -3.28 9.50
N VAL A 63 4.29 -3.64 10.25
CA VAL A 63 3.51 -2.68 11.03
C VAL A 63 3.98 -2.80 12.47
N ALA A 64 4.61 -1.75 13.00
CA ALA A 64 5.05 -1.71 14.39
C ALA A 64 4.05 -0.92 15.23
N ALA A 65 3.66 -1.48 16.38
CA ALA A 65 2.95 -0.71 17.40
C ALA A 65 3.94 0.21 18.13
N PRO A 66 3.52 1.43 18.55
CA PRO A 66 4.42 2.40 19.16
C PRO A 66 5.03 1.97 20.51
N SER A 67 4.58 0.85 21.12
CA SER A 67 5.06 0.38 22.43
C SER A 67 5.79 -0.98 22.41
N GLY A 68 6.02 -1.58 21.24
CA GLY A 68 6.64 -2.91 21.15
C GLY A 68 8.00 -2.86 20.48
N LYS A 69 9.08 -3.04 21.26
CA LYS A 69 10.40 -3.43 20.73
C LYS A 69 10.38 -4.90 20.29
N GLU A 70 9.43 -5.27 19.46
CA GLU A 70 9.44 -6.58 18.81
C GLU A 70 10.23 -6.39 17.51
N GLU A 71 11.48 -6.87 17.50
CA GLU A 71 12.19 -7.02 16.24
C GLU A 71 11.32 -7.90 15.33
N PRO A 72 11.04 -7.48 14.08
CA PRO A 72 10.32 -8.33 13.16
C PRO A 72 11.06 -9.67 13.06
N PRO A 73 10.35 -10.81 13.05
CA PRO A 73 11.02 -12.10 12.97
C PRO A 73 11.94 -12.10 11.75
N LYS A 74 13.25 -12.22 11.99
CA LYS A 74 14.29 -12.29 10.95
C LYS A 74 14.18 -13.64 10.25
N TYR A 75 13.15 -13.80 9.43
CA TYR A 75 13.06 -14.92 8.51
C TYR A 75 14.13 -14.70 7.43
N GLN A 76 15.23 -15.44 7.53
CA GLN A 76 16.20 -15.64 6.44
C GLN A 76 15.54 -16.49 5.34
N GLN A 77 14.44 -16.01 4.77
CA GLN A 77 13.88 -16.62 3.57
C GLN A 77 14.60 -16.02 2.37
N LYS A 78 15.10 -16.88 1.47
CA LYS A 78 15.55 -16.42 0.15
C LYS A 78 14.45 -15.51 -0.43
N PRO A 79 14.80 -14.38 -1.05
CA PRO A 79 13.79 -13.54 -1.68
C PRO A 79 12.98 -14.42 -2.63
N PRO A 80 11.64 -14.37 -2.57
CA PRO A 80 10.83 -15.20 -3.43
C PRO A 80 11.16 -14.86 -4.89
N PRO A 81 11.15 -15.85 -5.79
CA PRO A 81 11.44 -15.62 -7.20
C PRO A 81 10.51 -14.54 -7.77
N ASP A 82 11.04 -13.72 -8.67
CA ASP A 82 10.26 -12.69 -9.35
C ASP A 82 9.09 -13.35 -10.11
N PRO A 83 7.82 -13.03 -9.80
CA PRO A 83 6.65 -13.63 -10.42
C PRO A 83 6.53 -13.27 -11.90
N LEU A 84 7.20 -12.22 -12.37
CA LEU A 84 7.26 -11.94 -13.80
C LEU A 84 7.92 -13.09 -14.58
N ARG A 85 8.79 -13.88 -13.93
CA ARG A 85 9.44 -15.03 -14.58
C ARG A 85 8.47 -16.18 -14.85
N TRP A 86 7.30 -16.22 -14.20
CA TRP A 86 6.27 -17.22 -14.51
C TRP A 86 5.65 -17.03 -15.89
N PHE A 87 5.74 -15.83 -16.45
CA PHE A 87 5.26 -15.51 -17.79
C PHE A 87 6.32 -15.73 -18.89
N GLY A 88 7.41 -16.43 -18.58
CA GLY A 88 8.47 -16.76 -19.52
C GLY A 88 9.56 -15.69 -19.66
N ILE A 89 10.43 -15.86 -20.65
CA ILE A 89 11.64 -15.03 -20.84
C ILE A 89 11.29 -13.63 -21.38
N LEU A 90 10.26 -13.56 -22.24
CA LEU A 90 9.83 -12.35 -22.93
C LEU A 90 8.63 -11.69 -22.22
N THR A 91 8.84 -11.24 -20.98
CA THR A 91 7.82 -10.43 -20.31
C THR A 91 7.73 -9.02 -20.91
N PRO A 92 6.53 -8.58 -21.33
CA PRO A 92 6.36 -7.31 -22.02
C PRO A 92 6.65 -6.14 -21.07
N MET A 93 7.22 -5.06 -21.60
CA MET A 93 7.60 -3.87 -20.81
C MET A 93 6.44 -3.27 -19.99
N PRO A 94 5.19 -3.17 -20.49
CA PRO A 94 4.06 -2.71 -19.68
C PRO A 94 3.85 -3.55 -18.42
N LEU A 95 4.04 -4.87 -18.48
CA LEU A 95 3.89 -5.72 -17.29
C LEU A 95 4.99 -5.46 -16.25
N ARG A 96 6.22 -5.18 -16.71
CA ARG A 96 7.34 -4.77 -15.83
C ARG A 96 7.09 -3.40 -15.20
N HIS A 97 6.52 -2.47 -15.95
CA HIS A 97 6.13 -1.15 -15.42
C HIS A 97 5.03 -1.28 -14.38
N ALA A 98 3.99 -2.07 -14.65
CA ALA A 98 2.92 -2.35 -13.70
C ALA A 98 3.45 -2.94 -12.39
N GLN A 99 4.39 -3.89 -12.45
CA GLN A 99 5.03 -4.45 -11.25
C GLN A 99 5.84 -3.39 -10.48
N THR A 100 6.64 -2.58 -11.17
CA THR A 100 7.43 -1.51 -10.55
C THR A 100 6.53 -0.50 -9.83
N GLN A 101 5.45 -0.08 -10.48
CA GLN A 101 4.48 0.85 -9.89
C GLN A 101 3.73 0.23 -8.71
N ALA A 102 3.34 -1.05 -8.81
CA ALA A 102 2.71 -1.77 -7.70
C ALA A 102 3.64 -1.90 -6.49
N ALA A 103 4.92 -2.22 -6.71
CA ALA A 103 5.92 -2.27 -5.65
C ALA A 103 6.03 -0.90 -4.96
N ARG A 104 6.13 0.19 -5.72
CA ARG A 104 6.15 1.55 -5.18
C ARG A 104 4.92 1.88 -4.33
N ALA A 105 3.72 1.53 -4.81
CA ALA A 105 2.49 1.77 -4.05
C ALA A 105 2.51 1.06 -2.68
N VAL A 106 2.97 -0.19 -2.65
CA VAL A 106 3.04 -1.01 -1.43
C VAL A 106 4.15 -0.58 -0.48
N GLU A 107 5.30 -0.16 -1.00
CA GLU A 107 6.46 0.20 -0.19
C GLU A 107 6.43 1.64 0.33
N GLU A 108 5.84 2.56 -0.44
CA GLU A 108 5.89 4.00 -0.12
C GLU A 108 4.53 4.54 0.33
N LEU A 109 3.49 4.37 -0.49
CA LEU A 109 2.23 5.09 -0.32
C LEU A 109 1.30 4.45 0.71
N LEU A 110 1.09 3.14 0.61
CA LEU A 110 0.21 2.40 1.53
C LEU A 110 0.67 2.47 2.99
N PRO A 111 1.97 2.33 3.33
CA PRO A 111 2.43 2.43 4.72
C PRO A 111 2.21 3.83 5.30
N GLN A 112 2.46 4.87 4.49
CA GLN A 112 2.22 6.26 4.89
C GLN A 112 0.72 6.51 5.11
N LEU A 113 -0.14 6.07 4.19
CA LEU A 113 -1.60 6.15 4.37
C LEU A 113 -2.08 5.44 5.63
N ALA A 114 -1.60 4.23 5.89
CA ALA A 114 -1.93 3.49 7.11
C ALA A 114 -1.50 4.24 8.37
N THR A 115 -0.30 4.83 8.35
CA THR A 115 0.25 5.62 9.46
C THR A 115 -0.59 6.87 9.72
N VAL A 116 -0.90 7.65 8.67
CA VAL A 116 -1.74 8.86 8.79
C VAL A 116 -3.14 8.50 9.26
N SER A 117 -3.73 7.43 8.73
CA SER A 117 -5.05 6.94 9.17
C SER A 117 -5.06 6.56 10.65
N ALA A 118 -4.05 5.86 11.14
CA ALA A 118 -3.91 5.54 12.55
C ALA A 118 -3.74 6.79 13.42
N ALA A 119 -2.96 7.78 12.96
CA ALA A 119 -2.78 9.06 13.66
C ALA A 119 -4.09 9.86 13.73
N MET A 120 -4.89 9.89 12.65
CA MET A 120 -6.21 10.52 12.65
C MET A 120 -7.13 9.89 13.69
N ALA A 121 -7.20 8.55 13.73
CA ALA A 121 -8.01 7.83 14.71
C ALA A 121 -7.59 8.13 16.17
N ALA A 122 -6.28 8.26 16.42
CA ALA A 122 -5.77 8.64 17.73
C ALA A 122 -6.19 10.07 18.13
N VAL A 123 -6.18 11.02 17.20
CA VAL A 123 -6.63 12.40 17.44
C VAL A 123 -8.14 12.44 17.70
N GLU A 124 -8.94 11.70 16.95
CA GLU A 124 -10.39 11.61 17.21
C GLU A 124 -10.68 11.10 18.62
N LEU A 125 -9.96 10.06 19.06
CA LEU A 125 -10.07 9.54 20.42
C LEU A 125 -9.69 10.59 21.46
N ALA A 126 -8.62 11.35 21.23
CA ALA A 126 -8.21 12.45 22.11
C ALA A 126 -9.28 13.56 22.20
N VAL A 127 -9.91 13.92 21.07
CA VAL A 127 -11.02 14.89 21.04
C VAL A 127 -12.21 14.37 21.83
N ARG A 128 -12.62 13.11 21.64
CA ARG A 128 -13.70 12.47 22.41
C ARG A 128 -13.42 12.52 23.92
N ARG A 129 -12.19 12.19 24.33
CA ARG A 129 -11.74 12.25 25.74
C ARG A 129 -11.76 13.68 26.30
N ALA A 130 -11.25 14.66 25.55
CA ALA A 130 -11.23 16.06 25.98
C ALA A 130 -12.64 16.63 26.16
N ARG A 131 -13.57 16.32 25.25
CA ARG A 131 -14.98 16.70 25.38
C ARG A 131 -15.64 16.10 26.61
N LYS A 132 -15.42 14.79 26.86
CA LYS A 132 -15.92 14.11 28.06
C LYS A 132 -15.38 14.72 29.35
N LYS A 133 -14.09 15.10 29.38
CA LYS A 133 -13.48 15.76 30.54
C LYS A 133 -14.11 17.14 30.80
N ARG A 134 -14.31 17.94 29.75
CA ARG A 134 -14.94 19.27 29.87
C ARG A 134 -16.39 19.21 30.34
N ALA A 135 -17.15 18.19 29.95
CA ALA A 135 -18.54 18.03 30.40
C ALA A 135 -18.70 17.60 31.87
N LYS A 136 -17.61 17.12 32.50
CA LYS A 136 -17.59 16.71 33.91
C LYS A 136 -17.05 17.79 34.86
N ALA A 137 -16.43 18.84 34.31
CA ALA A 137 -15.92 19.98 35.04
C ALA A 137 -16.98 21.08 35.05
#